data_AF-A0A7V4MY49-F1
#
_entry.id   AF-A0A7V4MY49-F1
#
_cell.length_a   1.000
_cell.length_b   1.000
_cell.length_c   1.000
_cell.angle_alpha   90.00
_cell.angle_beta   90.00
_cell.angle_gamma   90.00
#
_symmetry.space_group_name_H-M   'P 1'
#
loop_
_entity.id
_entity.type
_entity.pdbx_description
1 polymer ?
#
loop_
_entity_poly.entity_id
_entity_poly.type
_entity_poly.pdbx_seq_one_letter_code
_entity_poly.pdbx_strand_id
1 'polypeptide(L)'
;MEQSGRADTARLSESAGRRVNDLRDFIKALEARGELKTIDLPVDPILEITEIADRVVKRGGPALLFTRPKGHSMPVLIKRP
;
A
#
# COMPACT_ATOMS: atom_id res chain seq x y z
N MET A 1 -45.42 13.48 -17.60
CA MET A 1 -44.95 12.18 -18.11
C MET A 1 -43.78 12.52 -19.02
N GLU A 2 -42.50 12.33 -18.72
CA GLU A 2 -41.81 11.50 -17.73
C GLU A 2 -40.68 12.30 -17.07
N GLN A 3 -40.44 12.03 -15.79
CA GLN A 3 -39.23 12.43 -15.07
C GLN A 3 -38.11 11.44 -15.45
N SER A 4 -36.90 11.95 -15.75
CA SER A 4 -35.60 11.30 -15.49
C SER A 4 -34.53 12.21 -16.12
N GLY A 5 -33.78 13.06 -15.41
CA GLY A 5 -33.41 13.02 -14.00
C GLY A 5 -32.27 12.03 -13.78
N ARG A 6 -31.04 12.57 -13.71
CA ARG A 6 -29.77 11.94 -13.24
C ARG A 6 -28.93 11.20 -14.28
N ALA A 7 -28.22 11.97 -15.12
CA ALA A 7 -26.85 11.60 -15.51
C ALA A 7 -25.82 12.65 -15.00
N ASP A 8 -26.25 13.47 -14.03
CA ASP A 8 -25.39 14.35 -13.25
C ASP A 8 -24.73 13.54 -12.12
N THR A 9 -23.47 13.85 -11.83
CA THR A 9 -22.71 13.36 -10.66
C THR A 9 -22.33 11.88 -10.57
N ALA A 10 -21.81 11.25 -11.63
CA ALA A 10 -20.84 10.16 -11.47
C ALA A 10 -19.39 10.69 -11.33
N ARG A 11 -19.22 12.02 -11.23
CA ARG A 11 -17.96 12.67 -10.81
C ARG A 11 -17.81 12.54 -9.30
N LEU A 12 -16.79 11.81 -8.89
CA LEU A 12 -15.89 12.16 -7.79
C LEU A 12 -16.48 12.25 -6.37
N SER A 13 -17.64 11.65 -6.11
CA SER A 13 -18.15 11.49 -4.75
C SER A 13 -18.02 10.03 -4.35
N GLU A 14 -16.88 9.69 -3.73
CA GLU A 14 -16.80 8.88 -2.51
C GLU A 14 -15.41 8.22 -2.35
N SER A 15 -14.46 9.00 -1.84
CA SER A 15 -13.79 8.57 -0.62
C SER A 15 -13.43 9.81 0.20
N ALA A 16 -14.47 10.43 0.77
CA ALA A 16 -14.33 11.11 2.05
C ALA A 16 -13.47 10.22 2.96
N GLY A 17 -12.43 10.81 3.55
CA GLY A 17 -11.32 10.10 4.21
C GLY A 17 -11.69 8.72 4.73
N ARG A 18 -11.32 7.67 3.97
CA ARG A 18 -11.45 6.29 4.44
C ARG A 18 -10.64 6.22 5.72
N ARG A 19 -11.32 6.13 6.86
CA ARG A 19 -10.62 5.92 8.14
C ARG A 19 -9.78 4.67 7.96
N VAL A 20 -8.47 4.83 8.15
CA VAL A 20 -7.57 3.70 8.23
C VAL A 20 -7.85 3.06 9.57
N ASN A 21 -8.76 2.09 9.58
CA ASN A 21 -9.18 1.43 10.81
C ASN A 21 -8.15 0.39 11.24
N ASP A 22 -7.39 -0.14 10.28
CA ASP A 22 -6.35 -1.12 10.50
C ASP A 22 -5.20 -0.99 9.47
N LEU A 23 -4.18 -1.82 9.65
CA LEU A 23 -3.02 -1.88 8.77
C LEU A 23 -3.38 -2.30 7.33
N ARG A 24 -4.43 -3.10 7.13
CA ARG A 24 -4.82 -3.58 5.80
C ARG A 24 -5.45 -2.44 5.00
N ASP A 25 -6.25 -1.60 5.64
CA ASP A 25 -6.78 -0.37 5.03
C ASP A 25 -5.66 0.61 4.70
N PHE A 26 -4.63 0.70 5.54
CA PHE A 26 -3.43 1.50 5.25
C PHE A 26 -2.69 0.98 4.00
N ILE A 27 -2.45 -0.33 3.92
CA ILE A 27 -1.80 -0.97 2.77
C ILE A 27 -2.59 -0.72 1.48
N LYS A 28 -3.92 -0.90 1.50
CA LYS A 28 -4.79 -0.60 0.36
C LYS A 28 -4.73 0.87 -0.05
N ALA A 29 -4.65 1.79 0.90
CA ALA A 29 -4.52 3.21 0.61
C ALA A 29 -3.18 3.53 -0.08
N LEU A 30 -2.08 2.91 0.34
CA LEU A 30 -0.77 3.06 -0.31
C LEU A 30 -0.79 2.47 -1.73
N GLU A 31 -1.40 1.29 -1.91
CA GLU A 31 -1.53 0.64 -3.22
C GLU A 31 -2.36 1.49 -4.19
N ALA A 32 -3.50 2.02 -3.74
CA ALA A 32 -4.35 2.90 -4.54
C ALA A 32 -3.66 4.20 -4.98
N ARG A 33 -2.67 4.67 -4.20
CA ARG A 33 -1.87 5.88 -4.50
C ARG A 33 -0.62 5.59 -5.33
N GLY A 34 -0.31 4.32 -5.62
CA GLY A 34 0.95 3.93 -6.24
C GLY A 34 2.17 4.11 -5.31
N GLU A 35 1.94 4.26 -4.01
CA GLU A 35 2.98 4.44 -2.98
C GLU A 35 3.42 3.13 -2.33
N LEU A 36 2.98 1.98 -2.85
CA LEU A 36 3.35 0.66 -2.35
C LEU A 36 4.04 -0.16 -3.45
N LYS A 37 5.15 -0.81 -3.08
CA LYS A 37 5.76 -1.87 -3.87
C LYS A 37 5.73 -3.18 -3.10
N THR A 38 5.05 -4.16 -3.68
CA THR A 38 5.03 -5.54 -3.16
C THR A 38 6.23 -6.31 -3.68
N ILE A 39 6.94 -6.98 -2.77
CA ILE A 39 8.05 -7.88 -3.04
C ILE A 39 7.60 -9.27 -2.63
N ASP A 40 7.28 -10.07 -3.62
CA ASP A 40 6.77 -11.42 -3.47
C ASP A 40 7.85 -12.49 -3.56
N LEU A 41 9.12 -12.13 -3.79
CA LEU A 41 10.25 -13.06 -3.78
C LEU A 41 10.64 -13.43 -2.34
N PRO A 42 11.25 -14.61 -2.09
CA PRO A 42 11.75 -14.95 -0.77
C PRO A 42 12.94 -14.06 -0.44
N VAL A 43 12.84 -13.28 0.63
CA VAL A 43 13.91 -12.36 1.07
C VAL A 43 14.34 -12.73 2.48
N ASP A 44 15.64 -12.71 2.75
CA ASP A 44 16.19 -12.95 4.08
C ASP A 44 15.87 -11.76 5.02
N PRO A 45 15.21 -11.98 6.17
CA PRO A 45 15.04 -10.91 7.15
C PRO A 45 16.38 -10.36 7.67
N ILE A 46 17.42 -11.20 7.69
CA ILE A 46 18.74 -10.82 8.16
C ILE A 46 19.46 -10.11 7.02
N LEU A 47 19.63 -8.80 7.18
CA LEU A 47 20.38 -7.89 6.32
C LEU A 47 19.78 -7.64 4.91
N GLU A 48 19.16 -8.61 4.23
CA GLU A 48 18.59 -8.38 2.88
C GLU A 48 17.40 -7.40 2.92
N ILE A 49 16.39 -7.65 3.78
CA ILE A 49 15.23 -6.74 3.91
C ILE A 49 15.68 -5.31 4.26
N THR A 50 16.63 -5.17 5.18
CA THR A 50 17.12 -3.87 5.66
C THR A 50 17.90 -3.13 4.58
N GLU A 51 18.71 -3.83 3.78
CA GLU A 51 19.47 -3.24 2.67
C GLU A 51 18.54 -2.74 1.56
N ILE A 52 17.56 -3.55 1.17
CA ILE A 52 16.55 -3.17 0.17
C ILE A 52 15.76 -1.96 0.66
N ALA A 53 15.31 -1.99 1.91
CA ALA A 53 14.58 -0.88 2.51
C ALA A 53 15.44 0.39 2.57
N ASP A 54 16.70 0.30 2.99
CA ASP A 54 17.61 1.45 3.08
C ASP A 54 17.81 2.12 1.71
N ARG A 55 18.05 1.33 0.65
CA ARG A 55 18.18 1.85 -0.73
C ARG A 55 16.93 2.58 -1.21
N VAL A 56 15.75 2.00 -0.97
CA VAL A 56 14.48 2.56 -1.45
C VAL A 56 14.07 3.77 -0.62
N VAL A 57 14.16 3.68 0.69
CA VAL A 57 13.75 4.73 1.63
C VAL A 57 14.63 5.97 1.49
N LYS A 58 15.97 5.81 1.38
CA LYS A 58 16.89 6.94 1.20
C LYS A 58 16.64 7.72 -0.10
N ARG A 59 16.04 7.07 -1.10
CA ARG A 59 15.68 7.69 -2.38
C ARG A 59 14.27 8.29 -2.40
N GLY A 60 13.57 8.29 -1.27
CA GLY A 60 12.17 8.74 -1.20
C GLY A 60 11.21 7.79 -1.93
N GLY A 61 11.59 6.52 -2.08
CA GLY A 61 10.81 5.52 -2.78
C GLY A 61 9.54 5.08 -2.04
N PRO A 62 8.74 4.19 -2.66
CA PRO A 62 7.47 3.73 -2.11
C PRO A 62 7.68 2.89 -0.84
N ALA A 63 6.59 2.69 -0.08
CA ALA A 63 6.51 1.67 0.95
C ALA A 63 6.84 0.30 0.36
N LEU A 64 7.47 -0.57 1.15
CA LEU A 64 7.80 -1.93 0.73
C LEU A 64 7.01 -2.94 1.56
N LEU A 65 6.34 -3.87 0.88
CA LEU A 65 5.68 -5.02 1.51
C LEU A 65 6.37 -6.31 1.09
N PHE A 66 7.08 -6.95 2.01
CA PHE A 66 7.71 -8.26 1.82
C PHE A 66 6.75 -9.36 2.25
N THR A 67 6.26 -10.16 1.32
CA THR A 67 5.23 -11.17 1.63
C THR A 67 5.81 -12.53 2.01
N ARG A 68 7.09 -12.79 1.70
CA ARG A 68 7.77 -14.06 1.97
C ARG A 68 9.15 -13.91 2.62
N PRO A 69 9.24 -13.46 3.89
CA PRO A 69 10.52 -13.50 4.60
C PRO A 69 10.95 -14.97 4.82
N LYS A 70 12.20 -15.31 4.50
CA LYS A 70 12.72 -16.68 4.66
C LYS A 70 12.61 -17.12 6.12
N GLY A 71 12.04 -18.31 6.36
CA GLY A 71 11.87 -18.86 7.72
C GLY A 71 10.72 -18.28 8.53
N HIS A 72 9.93 -17.35 7.98
CA HIS A 72 8.81 -16.72 8.69
C HIS A 72 7.54 -16.66 7.82
N SER A 73 6.38 -16.73 8.47
CA SER A 73 5.06 -16.63 7.82
C SER A 73 4.44 -15.23 7.88
N MET A 74 5.01 -14.35 8.71
CA MET A 74 4.49 -12.99 8.91
C MET A 74 5.10 -12.03 7.88
N PRO A 75 4.29 -11.34 7.06
CA PRO A 75 4.78 -10.31 6.14
C PRO A 75 5.37 -9.10 6.88
N VAL A 76 6.29 -8.41 6.22
CA VAL A 76 6.94 -7.20 6.76
C VAL A 76 6.59 -6.01 5.87
N LEU A 77 5.99 -4.98 6.49
CA LEU A 77 5.76 -3.68 5.85
C LEU A 77 6.78 -2.67 6.38
N ILE A 78 7.45 -1.95 5.48
CA ILE A 78 8.35 -0.86 5.83
C ILE A 78 7.88 0.42 5.15
N LYS A 79 7.66 1.46 5.96
CA LYS A 79 7.37 2.82 5.51
C LYS A 79 8.06 3.81 6.42
N ARG A 80 8.77 4.79 5.83
CA ARG A 80 9.31 5.94 6.56
C ARG A 80 8.15 6.82 7.06
N PRO A 81 8.17 7.29 8.32
CA PRO A 81 7.23 8.29 8.82
C PRO A 81 7.31 9.60 8.03
#